data_AF-A0A6A4UYR4-F1
#
_entry.id   AF-A0A6A4UYR4-F1
#
_cell.length_a   1.000
_cell.length_b   1.000
_cell.length_c   1.000
_cell.angle_alpha   90.00
_cell.angle_beta   90.00
_cell.angle_gamma   90.00
#
_symmetry.space_group_name_H-M   'P 1'
#
loop_
_entity.id
_entity.type
_entity.pdbx_description
1 polymer ?
#
loop_
_entity_poly.entity_id
_entity_poly.type
_entity_poly.pdbx_seq_one_letter_code
_entity_poly.pdbx_strand_id
1 'polypeptide(L)'
;MLVCLPRSCVPGADCEFGRELKGGSRNRKLRRGSLLALVARAVAAELEAAPTHEPVATAYHLFNEAQQSSWRLQNTSVISQLCQRSFLPFSYPSLSALLQHSAQYTTAPPKPPVQLPRLPLPALENTLNKYLRSLRPLVTADELVNVEKMVSEFLKPASTGQKLQAILEKKYNNTDNWLADWWLNTAYLEYRSPVVVWSSPGLVMPLQQWDTQQQQLKYAARLISDAMAFKKLLDEGRLPQEYAGPDPLDMQQYKDVLGTCRIPGVDHDTLQFHPTSEHVLVAHRGHFFTLRVYGRHRKLLSEAQIYEQLCQIAAASQIDAPGVGILTTENRNVWGKAYKKLCKDKENRHSLEAIHSALFVVCLDGPSAPLDVNRQTAAALQCVHGGGADYNSANRWFDKCIQFVVGCEGNVGITYEHSPAEGVPVARMMDYLVQHRTDDGGRLPALDVTPPERLQFNLDDELHRELTRAREDLEM
;
A
#
# COMPACT_ATOMS: atom_id res chain seq x y z
N MET A 1 1.65 -12.29 -0.74
CA MET A 1 0.61 -13.30 -0.42
C MET A 1 1.28 -14.59 0.07
N LEU A 2 1.56 -14.67 1.37
CA LEU A 2 1.98 -15.88 2.06
C LEU A 2 0.87 -16.22 3.07
N VAL A 3 -0.20 -16.83 2.57
CA VAL A 3 -1.20 -17.48 3.42
C VAL A 3 -1.00 -18.97 3.21
N CYS A 4 -0.53 -19.65 4.25
CA CYS A 4 -0.44 -21.10 4.30
C CYS A 4 -1.85 -21.68 4.25
N LEU A 5 -2.19 -22.41 3.18
CA LEU A 5 -3.35 -23.30 3.18
C LEU A 5 -2.98 -24.62 3.89
N PRO A 6 -3.79 -25.12 4.83
CA PRO A 6 -3.56 -26.39 5.49
C PRO A 6 -3.82 -27.57 4.54
N ARG A 7 -2.98 -28.60 4.67
CA ARG A 7 -3.10 -29.89 3.98
C ARG A 7 -4.24 -30.72 4.57
N SER A 8 -5.09 -31.27 3.70
CA SER A 8 -5.75 -32.55 3.95
C SER A 8 -5.91 -33.30 2.63
N CYS A 9 -5.41 -34.54 2.64
CA CYS A 9 -5.29 -35.47 1.52
C CYS A 9 -6.61 -36.13 1.14
N VAL A 10 -6.81 -36.44 -0.15
CA VAL A 10 -7.31 -37.74 -0.64
C VAL A 10 -6.62 -38.03 -1.99
N PRO A 11 -6.04 -39.23 -2.22
CA PRO A 11 -5.39 -39.62 -3.47
C PRO A 11 -6.36 -40.34 -4.43
N GLY A 12 -6.19 -40.11 -5.74
CA GLY A 12 -6.73 -40.98 -6.79
C GLY A 12 -7.68 -40.29 -7.78
N ALA A 13 -7.14 -39.88 -8.92
CA ALA A 13 -7.83 -39.86 -10.21
C ALA A 13 -6.79 -39.64 -11.31
N ASP A 14 -6.47 -40.72 -12.02
CA ASP A 14 -5.73 -40.69 -13.28
C ASP A 14 -6.52 -39.87 -14.33
N CYS A 15 -5.84 -38.94 -15.00
CA CYS A 15 -6.28 -38.47 -16.32
C CYS A 15 -5.04 -38.23 -17.20
N GLU A 16 -4.81 -39.21 -18.06
CA GLU A 16 -4.01 -39.09 -19.28
C GLU A 16 -4.60 -37.99 -20.17
N PHE A 17 -3.80 -36.99 -20.54
CA PHE A 17 -3.92 -36.34 -21.85
C PHE A 17 -2.54 -35.80 -22.25
N GLY A 18 -1.81 -36.63 -22.99
CA GLY A 18 -0.63 -36.23 -23.74
C GLY A 18 -0.97 -35.97 -25.21
N ARG A 19 -0.14 -35.12 -25.84
CA ARG A 19 -0.12 -34.70 -27.26
C ARG A 19 -1.19 -33.63 -27.55
N GLU A 20 -0.89 -32.48 -28.13
CA GLU A 20 0.05 -32.13 -29.19
C GLU A 20 0.14 -30.60 -29.22
N LEU A 21 1.31 -30.01 -29.47
CA LEU A 21 1.52 -28.84 -30.35
C LEU A 21 3.01 -28.45 -30.31
N LYS A 22 3.72 -28.88 -31.36
CA LYS A 22 5.04 -28.39 -31.75
C LYS A 22 4.89 -27.02 -32.42
N GLY A 23 5.85 -26.13 -32.17
CA GLY A 23 6.20 -25.04 -33.09
C GLY A 23 5.96 -23.64 -32.52
N GLY A 24 7.03 -22.97 -32.11
CA GLY A 24 6.98 -21.56 -31.71
C GLY A 24 8.15 -21.11 -30.85
N SER A 25 9.37 -21.17 -31.38
CA SER A 25 10.52 -20.46 -30.81
C SER A 25 10.32 -18.95 -30.97
N ARG A 26 10.32 -18.20 -29.85
CA ARG A 26 10.99 -16.90 -29.70
C ARG A 26 10.75 -16.28 -28.31
N ASN A 27 11.87 -16.01 -27.63
CA ASN A 27 12.12 -15.01 -26.58
C ASN A 27 10.97 -14.64 -25.62
N ARG A 28 10.95 -15.28 -24.45
CA ARG A 28 10.47 -14.67 -23.21
C ARG A 28 11.62 -14.63 -22.21
N LYS A 29 12.33 -13.50 -22.15
CA LYS A 29 13.15 -13.18 -20.96
C LYS A 29 12.18 -12.92 -19.80
N LEU A 30 12.03 -13.90 -18.91
CA LEU A 30 11.26 -13.73 -17.68
C LEU A 30 12.05 -12.82 -16.72
N ARG A 31 11.48 -11.64 -16.45
CA ARG A 31 11.78 -10.87 -15.23
C ARG A 31 11.05 -11.55 -14.07
N ARG A 32 11.72 -11.79 -12.94
CA ARG A 32 11.16 -11.73 -11.57
C ARG A 32 12.23 -12.09 -10.53
N GLY A 33 12.44 -11.17 -9.58
CA GLY A 33 13.20 -11.42 -8.36
C GLY A 33 12.38 -12.28 -7.41
N SER A 34 12.98 -13.36 -6.92
CA SER A 34 12.47 -14.17 -5.82
C SER A 34 12.80 -13.51 -4.48
N LEU A 35 12.14 -13.94 -3.39
CA LEU A 35 12.53 -13.60 -2.01
C LEU A 35 14.03 -13.89 -1.75
N LEU A 36 14.59 -14.89 -2.44
CA LEU A 36 16.03 -15.18 -2.43
C LEU A 36 16.86 -14.04 -3.05
N ALA A 37 16.41 -13.41 -4.13
CA ALA A 37 17.09 -12.26 -4.71
C ALA A 37 17.00 -11.02 -3.79
N LEU A 38 15.89 -10.88 -3.06
CA LEU A 38 15.69 -9.81 -2.07
C LEU A 38 16.64 -9.98 -0.88
N VAL A 39 16.69 -11.20 -0.30
CA VAL A 39 17.60 -11.55 0.80
C VAL A 39 19.05 -11.50 0.33
N ALA A 40 19.37 -11.93 -0.89
CA ALA A 40 20.73 -11.85 -1.43
C ALA A 40 21.19 -10.40 -1.60
N ARG A 41 20.31 -9.47 -2.02
CA ARG A 41 20.63 -8.03 -2.10
C ARG A 41 20.85 -7.42 -0.71
N ALA A 42 20.00 -7.73 0.26
CA ALA A 42 20.13 -7.23 1.63
C ALA A 42 21.42 -7.73 2.29
N VAL A 43 21.75 -9.02 2.13
CA VAL A 43 22.99 -9.58 2.68
C VAL A 43 24.23 -9.07 1.93
N ALA A 44 24.14 -8.83 0.63
CA ALA A 44 25.22 -8.19 -0.12
C ALA A 44 25.52 -6.76 0.38
N ALA A 45 24.49 -5.97 0.70
CA ALA A 45 24.65 -4.63 1.27
C ALA A 45 25.30 -4.65 2.67
N GLU A 46 24.96 -5.64 3.52
CA GLU A 46 25.64 -5.83 4.80
C GLU A 46 27.11 -6.30 4.64
N LEU A 47 27.41 -7.03 3.57
CA LEU A 47 28.78 -7.45 3.24
C LEU A 47 29.61 -6.31 2.62
N GLU A 48 29.00 -5.36 1.89
CA GLU A 48 29.65 -4.14 1.39
C GLU A 48 30.02 -3.15 2.52
N ALA A 49 29.25 -3.15 3.62
CA ALA A 49 29.58 -2.38 4.82
C ALA A 49 30.79 -2.95 5.59
N ALA A 50 31.29 -4.14 5.22
CA ALA A 50 32.52 -4.71 5.74
C ALA A 50 33.71 -4.37 4.82
N PRO A 51 34.82 -3.80 5.34
CA PRO A 51 35.93 -3.41 4.49
C PRO A 51 36.68 -4.64 3.97
N THR A 52 37.02 -4.61 2.68
CA THR A 52 37.93 -5.48 1.89
C THR A 52 37.31 -6.65 1.10
N HIS A 53 37.03 -6.45 -0.20
CA HIS A 53 37.77 -7.03 -1.34
C HIS A 53 37.04 -6.82 -2.69
N GLU A 54 37.82 -6.49 -3.72
CA GLU A 54 37.44 -6.05 -5.08
C GLU A 54 36.70 -7.01 -6.06
N PRO A 55 36.42 -8.31 -5.85
CA PRO A 55 35.74 -9.10 -6.89
C PRO A 55 34.23 -8.86 -7.03
N VAL A 56 33.58 -8.18 -6.07
CA VAL A 56 32.10 -8.09 -5.98
C VAL A 56 31.53 -6.96 -6.86
N ALA A 57 32.29 -5.87 -7.05
CA ALA A 57 31.88 -4.72 -7.85
C ALA A 57 31.66 -5.06 -9.34
N THR A 58 32.42 -6.02 -9.87
CA THR A 58 32.32 -6.44 -11.29
C THR A 58 31.04 -7.24 -11.59
N ALA A 59 30.55 -8.02 -10.62
CA ALA A 59 29.29 -8.76 -10.78
C ALA A 59 28.06 -7.82 -10.72
N TYR A 60 28.14 -6.75 -9.93
CA TYR A 60 27.12 -5.71 -9.83
C TYR A 60 27.01 -4.87 -11.11
N HIS A 61 28.14 -4.53 -11.75
CA HIS A 61 28.16 -3.74 -12.98
C HIS A 61 27.58 -4.51 -14.18
N LEU A 62 27.90 -5.80 -14.31
CA LEU A 62 27.36 -6.68 -15.36
C LEU A 62 25.85 -6.94 -15.20
N PHE A 63 25.34 -6.96 -13.96
CA PHE A 63 23.91 -7.12 -13.68
C PHE A 63 23.10 -5.84 -13.98
N ASN A 64 23.66 -4.66 -13.70
CA ASN A 64 23.03 -3.37 -14.02
C ASN A 64 23.05 -3.06 -15.53
N GLU A 65 24.11 -3.42 -16.26
CA GLU A 65 24.12 -3.31 -17.73
C GLU A 65 23.07 -4.22 -18.39
N ALA A 66 22.84 -5.42 -17.84
CA ALA A 66 21.78 -6.32 -18.29
C ALA A 66 20.36 -5.80 -18.01
N GLN A 67 20.18 -5.00 -16.95
CA GLN A 67 18.93 -4.30 -16.70
C GLN A 67 18.75 -3.10 -17.65
N GLN A 68 19.76 -2.24 -17.83
CA GLN A 68 19.64 -1.02 -18.65
C GLN A 68 19.50 -1.32 -20.15
N SER A 69 20.19 -2.33 -20.67
CA SER A 69 20.07 -2.75 -22.08
C SER A 69 18.72 -3.41 -22.41
N SER A 70 17.97 -3.89 -21.40
CA SER A 70 16.61 -4.43 -21.56
C SER A 70 15.53 -3.34 -21.74
N TRP A 71 15.84 -2.05 -21.53
CA TRP A 71 14.84 -0.97 -21.55
C TRP A 71 14.73 -0.22 -22.89
N ARG A 72 15.57 -0.51 -23.90
CA ARG A 72 15.60 0.22 -25.18
C ARG A 72 14.71 -0.32 -26.31
N LEU A 73 13.73 -1.19 -26.05
CA LEU A 73 12.84 -1.66 -27.13
C LEU A 73 11.37 -1.65 -26.68
N GLN A 74 10.66 -0.58 -27.06
CA GLN A 74 9.21 -0.50 -27.14
C GLN A 74 8.73 -0.97 -28.52
N ASN A 75 7.69 -1.80 -28.60
CA ASN A 75 6.38 -1.41 -29.14
C ASN A 75 5.38 -2.58 -29.32
N THR A 76 4.16 -2.30 -28.83
CA THR A 76 2.77 -2.60 -29.26
C THR A 76 2.34 -3.90 -29.98
N SER A 77 1.10 -4.30 -29.61
CA SER A 77 0.13 -5.15 -30.35
C SER A 77 0.15 -6.68 -30.17
N VAL A 78 -0.29 -7.19 -29.01
CA VAL A 78 -0.82 -8.59 -28.94
C VAL A 78 -2.00 -8.79 -27.97
N ILE A 79 -2.30 -7.87 -27.05
CA ILE A 79 -3.28 -8.14 -25.97
C ILE A 79 -4.77 -8.06 -26.42
N SER A 80 -5.06 -7.57 -27.62
CA SER A 80 -6.45 -7.38 -28.08
C SER A 80 -7.14 -8.63 -28.66
N GLN A 81 -6.46 -9.75 -28.91
CA GLN A 81 -7.05 -10.86 -29.70
C GLN A 81 -7.43 -12.13 -28.93
N LEU A 82 -7.26 -12.18 -27.60
CA LEU A 82 -7.62 -13.37 -26.80
C LEU A 82 -8.92 -13.22 -25.98
N CYS A 83 -9.61 -12.07 -26.02
CA CYS A 83 -10.84 -11.85 -25.26
C CYS A 83 -12.15 -12.12 -26.01
N GLN A 84 -12.13 -12.78 -27.17
CA GLN A 84 -13.34 -13.14 -27.88
C GLN A 84 -13.34 -14.62 -28.25
N ARG A 85 -13.83 -15.47 -27.33
CA ARG A 85 -14.61 -16.68 -27.67
C ARG A 85 -15.20 -17.32 -26.40
N SER A 86 -16.54 -17.26 -26.35
CA SER A 86 -17.44 -18.19 -25.66
C SER A 86 -17.46 -18.19 -24.12
N PHE A 87 -18.26 -17.30 -23.53
CA PHE A 87 -18.81 -17.49 -22.19
C PHE A 87 -20.32 -17.79 -22.28
N LEU A 88 -20.70 -19.03 -21.93
CA LEU A 88 -22.04 -19.35 -21.45
C LEU A 88 -22.19 -18.78 -20.02
N PRO A 89 -23.41 -18.40 -19.58
CA PRO A 89 -23.59 -17.68 -18.33
C PRO A 89 -23.43 -18.63 -17.15
N PHE A 90 -22.25 -18.61 -16.53
CA PHE A 90 -22.08 -19.12 -15.18
C PHE A 90 -22.27 -17.97 -14.20
N SER A 91 -23.35 -18.05 -13.42
CA SER A 91 -23.62 -17.17 -12.29
C SER A 91 -22.56 -17.43 -11.21
N TYR A 92 -21.52 -16.60 -11.16
CA TYR A 92 -20.62 -16.58 -10.00
C TYR A 92 -21.32 -15.82 -8.88
N PRO A 93 -21.49 -16.41 -7.68
CA PRO A 93 -21.88 -15.62 -6.53
C PRO A 93 -20.74 -14.65 -6.18
N SER A 94 -21.11 -13.50 -5.60
CA SER A 94 -20.17 -12.44 -5.19
C SER A 94 -18.98 -13.01 -4.40
N LEU A 95 -17.83 -12.34 -4.45
CA LEU A 95 -16.67 -12.66 -3.59
C LEU A 95 -17.03 -12.71 -2.09
N SER A 96 -18.15 -12.10 -1.67
CA SER A 96 -18.72 -12.26 -0.33
C SER A 96 -19.26 -13.67 -0.03
N ALA A 97 -19.68 -14.43 -1.05
CA ALA A 97 -20.26 -15.77 -0.90
C ALA A 97 -19.20 -16.88 -0.89
N LEU A 98 -18.05 -16.69 -1.56
CA LEU A 98 -16.91 -17.61 -1.48
C LEU A 98 -16.17 -17.54 -0.14
N LEU A 99 -16.40 -16.48 0.64
CA LEU A 99 -15.92 -16.32 2.02
C LEU A 99 -16.95 -16.75 3.08
N GLN A 100 -18.12 -17.28 2.68
CA GLN A 100 -19.20 -17.68 3.60
C GLN A 100 -19.18 -19.15 4.02
N HIS A 101 -18.11 -19.90 3.75
CA HIS A 101 -17.88 -21.17 4.46
C HIS A 101 -17.11 -20.94 5.76
N SER A 102 -17.91 -20.59 6.78
CA SER A 102 -17.71 -20.86 8.21
C SER A 102 -16.34 -20.53 8.80
N ALA A 103 -16.11 -19.24 9.06
CA ALA A 103 -15.46 -18.84 10.31
C ALA A 103 -16.52 -18.11 11.14
N GLN A 104 -17.07 -18.77 12.15
CA GLN A 104 -17.83 -18.10 13.19
C GLN A 104 -16.86 -17.19 13.93
N TYR A 105 -16.81 -15.90 13.56
CA TYR A 105 -16.06 -14.89 14.30
C TYR A 105 -16.73 -14.70 15.66
N THR A 106 -16.18 -15.36 16.67
CA THR A 106 -16.59 -15.19 18.07
C THR A 106 -15.73 -14.08 18.68
N THR A 107 -16.36 -13.01 19.15
CA THR A 107 -15.70 -11.93 19.87
C THR A 107 -15.55 -12.34 21.34
N ALA A 108 -14.35 -12.77 21.74
CA ALA A 108 -14.02 -13.01 23.15
C ALA A 108 -13.56 -11.70 23.83
N PRO A 109 -13.80 -11.51 25.14
CA PRO A 109 -13.29 -10.36 25.91
C PRO A 109 -11.74 -10.33 25.90
N PRO A 110 -11.12 -9.15 26.14
CA PRO A 110 -9.68 -8.97 26.03
C PRO A 110 -8.94 -9.91 26.99
N LYS A 111 -8.24 -10.89 26.41
CA LYS A 111 -7.36 -11.82 27.11
C LYS A 111 -6.01 -11.16 27.41
N PRO A 112 -5.23 -11.68 28.39
CA PRO A 112 -3.85 -11.23 28.63
C PRO A 112 -3.01 -11.27 27.34
N PRO A 113 -1.93 -10.47 27.24
CA PRO A 113 -1.13 -10.35 26.02
C PRO A 113 -0.73 -11.73 25.51
N VAL A 114 -1.15 -12.01 24.29
CA VAL A 114 -0.95 -13.32 23.67
C VAL A 114 0.50 -13.41 23.22
N GLN A 115 1.23 -14.41 23.72
CA GLN A 115 2.62 -14.60 23.33
C GLN A 115 2.67 -15.23 21.93
N LEU A 116 3.20 -14.48 20.97
CA LEU A 116 3.33 -14.92 19.58
C LEU A 116 4.68 -15.62 19.37
N PRO A 117 4.73 -16.68 18.53
CA PRO A 117 6.01 -17.27 18.12
C PRO A 117 6.79 -16.30 17.24
N ARG A 118 8.13 -16.32 17.36
CA ARG A 118 9.01 -15.58 16.44
C ARG A 118 8.93 -16.18 15.03
N LEU A 119 9.15 -15.34 14.00
CA LEU A 119 9.21 -15.80 12.61
C LEU A 119 10.30 -16.89 12.48
N PRO A 120 9.95 -18.14 12.14
CA PRO A 120 10.91 -19.23 12.13
C PRO A 120 11.98 -19.03 11.05
N LEU A 121 13.20 -19.48 11.32
CA LEU A 121 14.27 -19.57 10.35
C LEU A 121 14.36 -21.01 9.81
N PRO A 122 13.93 -21.29 8.55
CA PRO A 122 14.01 -22.63 7.99
C PRO A 122 15.45 -23.06 7.74
N ALA A 123 15.71 -24.36 7.85
CA ALA A 123 16.99 -24.94 7.43
C ALA A 123 17.26 -24.66 5.94
N LEU A 124 18.51 -24.35 5.60
CA LEU A 124 18.94 -24.01 4.24
C LEU A 124 18.51 -25.05 3.21
N GLU A 125 18.76 -26.33 3.50
CA GLU A 125 18.40 -27.45 2.63
C GLU A 125 16.89 -27.53 2.36
N ASN A 126 16.07 -27.34 3.39
CA ASN A 126 14.61 -27.32 3.25
C ASN A 126 14.13 -26.21 2.32
N THR A 127 14.76 -25.03 2.40
CA THR A 127 14.45 -23.89 1.52
C THR A 127 14.87 -24.17 0.08
N LEU A 128 16.06 -24.71 -0.15
CA LEU A 128 16.57 -24.99 -1.50
C LEU A 128 15.84 -26.15 -2.19
N ASN A 129 15.44 -27.18 -1.44
CA ASN A 129 14.59 -28.26 -1.97
C ASN A 129 13.22 -27.74 -2.40
N LYS A 130 12.62 -26.83 -1.62
CA LYS A 130 11.38 -26.15 -2.02
C LYS A 130 11.59 -25.27 -3.26
N TYR A 131 12.70 -24.54 -3.32
CA TYR A 131 13.07 -23.70 -4.46
C TYR A 131 13.18 -24.51 -5.77
N LEU A 132 13.91 -25.62 -5.77
CA LEU A 132 14.03 -26.50 -6.94
C LEU A 132 12.66 -27.05 -7.39
N ARG A 133 11.84 -27.50 -6.43
CA ARG A 133 10.48 -27.99 -6.73
C ARG A 133 9.60 -26.90 -7.33
N SER A 134 9.69 -25.68 -6.82
CA SER A 134 8.94 -24.52 -7.33
C SER A 134 9.43 -24.04 -8.70
N LEU A 135 10.71 -24.24 -9.01
CA LEU A 135 11.29 -23.86 -10.30
C LEU A 135 11.01 -24.86 -11.42
N ARG A 136 10.93 -26.16 -11.12
CA ARG A 136 10.76 -27.22 -12.13
C ARG A 136 9.68 -26.92 -13.19
N PRO A 137 8.48 -26.39 -12.89
CA PRO A 137 7.48 -26.08 -13.93
C PRO A 137 7.74 -24.76 -14.69
N LEU A 138 8.75 -23.98 -14.31
CA LEU A 138 9.01 -22.64 -14.84
C LEU A 138 10.25 -22.56 -15.74
N VAL A 139 11.07 -23.61 -15.77
CA VAL A 139 12.35 -23.64 -16.48
C VAL A 139 12.45 -24.88 -17.38
N THR A 140 13.33 -24.81 -18.37
CA THR A 140 13.66 -25.96 -19.21
C THR A 140 14.46 -27.01 -18.43
N ALA A 141 14.53 -28.24 -18.96
CA ALA A 141 15.29 -29.33 -18.33
C ALA A 141 16.79 -28.98 -18.18
N ASP A 142 17.40 -28.36 -19.20
CA ASP A 142 18.81 -27.97 -19.17
C ASP A 142 19.08 -26.86 -18.14
N GLU A 143 18.18 -25.87 -18.05
CA GLU A 143 18.25 -24.85 -17.01
C GLU A 143 18.10 -25.46 -15.62
N LEU A 144 17.18 -26.41 -15.44
CA LEU A 144 16.99 -27.09 -14.16
C LEU A 144 18.26 -27.83 -13.72
N VAL A 145 18.91 -28.58 -14.61
CA VAL A 145 20.18 -29.28 -14.33
C VAL A 145 21.26 -28.28 -13.89
N ASN A 146 21.33 -27.11 -14.52
CA ASN A 146 22.29 -26.07 -14.13
C ASN A 146 21.97 -25.49 -12.75
N VAL A 147 20.70 -25.25 -12.43
CA VAL A 147 20.28 -24.77 -11.11
C VAL A 147 20.51 -25.83 -10.02
N GLU A 148 20.23 -27.10 -10.29
CA GLU A 148 20.50 -28.21 -9.38
C GLU A 148 22.00 -28.29 -9.02
N LYS A 149 22.89 -28.11 -10.01
CA LYS A 149 24.34 -28.00 -9.76
C LYS A 149 24.68 -26.82 -8.85
N MET A 150 24.15 -25.62 -9.13
CA MET A 150 24.38 -24.44 -8.30
C MET A 150 23.89 -24.63 -6.86
N VAL A 151 22.72 -25.23 -6.67
CA VAL A 151 22.17 -25.55 -5.34
C VAL A 151 23.06 -26.54 -4.60
N SER A 152 23.56 -27.58 -5.28
CA SER A 152 24.48 -28.56 -4.69
C SER A 152 25.77 -27.90 -4.20
N GLU A 153 26.39 -27.05 -5.02
CA GLU A 153 27.58 -26.26 -4.61
C GLU A 153 27.26 -25.34 -3.43
N PHE A 154 26.11 -24.69 -3.44
CA PHE A 154 25.67 -23.78 -2.38
C PHE A 154 25.39 -24.50 -1.04
N LEU A 155 25.14 -25.81 -1.07
CA LEU A 155 24.89 -26.63 0.13
C LEU A 155 26.15 -27.25 0.76
N LYS A 156 27.27 -27.31 0.04
CA LYS A 156 28.51 -27.95 0.52
C LYS A 156 28.95 -27.40 1.88
N PRO A 157 29.64 -28.21 2.71
CA PRO A 157 30.26 -27.71 3.93
C PRO A 157 31.17 -26.51 3.65
N ALA A 158 31.15 -25.50 4.52
CA ALA A 158 31.89 -24.24 4.39
C ALA A 158 31.60 -23.41 3.11
N SER A 159 30.53 -23.73 2.37
CA SER A 159 30.07 -22.94 1.22
C SER A 159 29.61 -21.54 1.62
N THR A 160 29.42 -20.67 0.62
CA THR A 160 28.74 -19.38 0.81
C THR A 160 27.36 -19.55 1.41
N GLY A 161 26.58 -20.55 1.01
CA GLY A 161 25.25 -20.79 1.56
C GLY A 161 25.25 -21.07 3.06
N GLN A 162 26.19 -21.89 3.54
CA GLN A 162 26.33 -22.17 4.96
C GLN A 162 26.77 -20.93 5.76
N LYS A 163 27.68 -20.12 5.21
CA LYS A 163 28.09 -18.84 5.82
C LYS A 163 26.91 -17.87 5.95
N LEU A 164 26.10 -17.74 4.89
CA LEU A 164 24.91 -16.88 4.89
C LEU A 164 23.86 -17.39 5.89
N GLN A 165 23.62 -18.70 5.95
CA GLN A 165 22.72 -19.29 6.95
C GLN A 165 23.17 -18.99 8.38
N ALA A 166 24.48 -19.06 8.68
CA ALA A 166 25.00 -18.72 10.00
C ALA A 166 24.80 -17.23 10.36
N ILE A 167 24.88 -16.32 9.37
CA ILE A 167 24.54 -14.90 9.56
C ILE A 167 23.04 -14.74 9.88
N LEU A 168 22.16 -15.45 9.16
CA LEU A 168 20.72 -15.44 9.43
C LEU A 168 20.39 -15.99 10.82
N GLU A 169 21.06 -17.06 11.25
CA GLU A 169 20.91 -17.63 12.59
C GLU A 169 21.34 -16.63 13.67
N LYS A 170 22.45 -15.91 13.45
CA LYS A 170 22.87 -14.83 14.34
C LYS A 170 21.81 -13.72 14.39
N LYS A 171 21.25 -13.28 13.25
CA LYS A 171 20.19 -12.25 13.24
C LYS A 171 18.92 -12.75 13.95
N TYR A 172 18.49 -13.98 13.68
CA TYR A 172 17.36 -14.65 14.34
C TYR A 172 17.50 -14.70 15.87
N ASN A 173 18.70 -14.98 16.38
CA ASN A 173 18.94 -15.02 17.82
C ASN A 173 18.97 -13.64 18.49
N ASN A 174 19.23 -12.58 17.73
CA ASN A 174 19.39 -11.21 18.25
C ASN A 174 18.23 -10.27 17.90
N THR A 175 17.14 -10.77 17.29
CA THR A 175 15.97 -9.96 16.90
C THR A 175 14.67 -10.69 17.22
N ASP A 176 13.58 -9.92 17.39
CA ASP A 176 12.23 -10.47 17.55
C ASP A 176 11.69 -11.02 16.21
N ASN A 177 11.99 -10.31 15.13
CA ASN A 177 11.70 -10.72 13.76
C ASN A 177 12.91 -10.40 12.86
N TRP A 178 13.60 -11.44 12.40
CA TRP A 178 14.82 -11.32 11.62
C TRP A 178 14.62 -10.79 10.20
N LEU A 179 13.38 -10.72 9.71
CA LEU A 179 13.08 -10.31 8.34
C LEU A 179 12.43 -8.93 8.25
N ALA A 180 11.87 -8.42 9.36
CA ALA A 180 10.99 -7.24 9.33
C ALA A 180 11.65 -5.99 8.73
N ASP A 181 12.86 -5.64 9.19
CA ASP A 181 13.61 -4.48 8.72
C ASP A 181 14.05 -4.62 7.26
N TRP A 182 14.58 -5.78 6.89
CA TRP A 182 14.97 -6.06 5.50
C TRP A 182 13.77 -6.05 4.55
N TRP A 183 12.64 -6.65 4.95
CA TRP A 183 11.42 -6.65 4.14
C TRP A 183 10.90 -5.23 3.92
N LEU A 184 10.75 -4.44 4.99
CA LEU A 184 10.28 -3.06 4.90
C LEU A 184 11.16 -2.23 3.97
N ASN A 185 12.49 -2.32 4.15
CA ASN A 185 13.43 -1.56 3.35
C ASN A 185 13.40 -1.99 1.88
N THR A 186 13.65 -3.27 1.60
CA THR A 186 13.85 -3.75 0.23
C THR A 186 12.57 -3.82 -0.59
N ALA A 187 11.42 -4.13 0.03
CA ALA A 187 10.14 -4.22 -0.68
C ALA A 187 9.49 -2.85 -0.89
N TYR A 188 9.73 -1.89 0.00
CA TYR A 188 9.01 -0.60 -0.04
C TYR A 188 9.95 0.61 -0.01
N LEU A 189 10.74 0.83 1.03
CA LEU A 189 11.45 2.10 1.24
C LEU A 189 12.58 2.36 0.21
N GLU A 190 13.21 1.29 -0.27
CA GLU A 190 14.20 1.29 -1.35
C GLU A 190 13.57 1.11 -2.73
N TYR A 191 12.26 0.80 -2.80
CA TYR A 191 11.56 0.69 -4.08
C TYR A 191 11.29 2.08 -4.64
N ARG A 192 11.86 2.38 -5.83
CA ARG A 192 11.93 3.75 -6.37
C ARG A 192 10.92 4.07 -7.46
N SER A 193 10.15 3.11 -7.95
CA SER A 193 9.01 3.42 -8.83
C SER A 193 7.95 4.20 -8.04
N PRO A 194 7.10 4.99 -8.71
CA PRO A 194 5.99 5.67 -8.05
C PRO A 194 5.19 4.76 -7.13
N VAL A 195 4.68 5.27 -6.01
CA VAL A 195 3.81 4.45 -5.16
C VAL A 195 2.45 4.21 -5.82
N VAL A 196 1.96 5.19 -6.59
CA VAL A 196 0.68 5.13 -7.31
C VAL A 196 0.70 4.00 -8.33
N VAL A 197 -0.30 3.12 -8.33
CA VAL A 197 -0.40 1.88 -9.16
C VAL A 197 0.64 0.80 -8.83
N TRP A 198 1.91 1.13 -8.63
CA TRP A 198 2.98 0.13 -8.47
C TRP A 198 3.10 -0.42 -7.04
N SER A 199 2.63 0.31 -6.04
CA SER A 199 2.74 -0.08 -4.63
C SER A 199 1.43 0.10 -3.86
N SER A 200 0.88 1.31 -3.85
CA SER A 200 -0.32 1.69 -3.09
C SER A 200 -1.59 1.07 -3.68
N PRO A 201 -2.29 0.19 -2.93
CA PRO A 201 -3.54 -0.39 -3.41
C PRO A 201 -4.72 0.58 -3.21
N GLY A 202 -5.68 0.51 -4.14
CA GLY A 202 -6.99 1.17 -4.02
C GLY A 202 -8.09 0.15 -3.73
N LEU A 203 -9.00 0.47 -2.81
CA LEU A 203 -10.13 -0.37 -2.41
C LEU A 203 -11.42 0.43 -2.53
N VAL A 204 -12.44 -0.17 -3.14
CA VAL A 204 -13.75 0.47 -3.35
C VAL A 204 -14.72 0.00 -2.27
N MET A 205 -15.37 0.94 -1.60
CA MET A 205 -16.47 0.69 -0.68
C MET A 205 -17.80 0.54 -1.45
N PRO A 206 -18.89 0.06 -0.81
CA PRO A 206 -20.21 0.06 -1.45
C PRO A 206 -20.54 1.43 -2.04
N LEU A 207 -20.88 1.45 -3.32
CA LEU A 207 -21.18 2.68 -4.04
C LEU A 207 -22.38 3.37 -3.40
N GLN A 208 -22.28 4.68 -3.25
CA GLN A 208 -23.32 5.52 -2.66
C GLN A 208 -24.12 6.22 -3.77
N GLN A 209 -25.24 6.83 -3.39
CA GLN A 209 -26.03 7.67 -4.27
C GLN A 209 -26.40 8.93 -3.51
N TRP A 210 -26.04 10.08 -4.09
CA TRP A 210 -26.42 11.40 -3.61
C TRP A 210 -26.48 12.38 -4.77
N ASP A 211 -27.35 13.37 -4.64
CA ASP A 211 -27.62 14.38 -5.68
C ASP A 211 -27.01 15.74 -5.33
N THR A 212 -26.53 15.90 -4.10
CA THR A 212 -26.08 17.20 -3.59
C THR A 212 -24.73 17.10 -2.89
N GLN A 213 -23.93 18.17 -2.99
CA GLN A 213 -22.68 18.30 -2.23
C GLN A 213 -22.93 18.20 -0.72
N GLN A 214 -24.08 18.66 -0.22
CA GLN A 214 -24.46 18.50 1.18
C GLN A 214 -24.48 17.03 1.63
N GLN A 215 -25.02 16.12 0.82
CA GLN A 215 -25.05 14.69 1.15
C GLN A 215 -23.65 14.06 1.12
N GLN A 216 -22.81 14.45 0.15
CA GLN A 216 -21.39 14.05 0.10
C GLN A 216 -20.66 14.47 1.39
N LEU A 217 -20.83 15.73 1.82
CA LEU A 217 -20.17 16.25 3.03
C LEU A 217 -20.71 15.60 4.31
N LYS A 218 -22.01 15.28 4.39
CA LYS A 218 -22.58 14.50 5.51
C LYS A 218 -21.97 13.11 5.58
N TYR A 219 -21.84 12.43 4.43
CA TYR A 219 -21.18 11.12 4.38
C TYR A 219 -19.72 11.20 4.84
N ALA A 220 -18.97 12.20 4.37
CA ALA A 220 -17.59 12.43 4.79
C ALA A 220 -17.48 12.72 6.30
N ALA A 221 -18.40 13.50 6.87
CA ALA A 221 -18.43 13.78 8.30
C ALA A 221 -18.66 12.50 9.13
N ARG A 222 -19.62 11.67 8.71
CA ARG A 222 -19.87 10.36 9.34
C ARG A 222 -18.64 9.45 9.25
N LEU A 223 -18.02 9.37 8.07
CA LEU A 223 -16.83 8.55 7.84
C LEU A 223 -15.66 8.97 8.75
N ILE A 224 -15.45 10.27 8.95
CA ILE A 224 -14.45 10.77 9.90
C ILE A 224 -14.81 10.35 11.33
N SER A 225 -16.06 10.52 11.74
CA SER A 225 -16.54 10.12 13.07
C SER A 225 -16.33 8.62 13.32
N ASP A 226 -16.74 7.77 12.37
CA ASP A 226 -16.59 6.31 12.45
C ASP A 226 -15.11 5.90 12.49
N ALA A 227 -14.24 6.58 11.72
CA ALA A 227 -12.78 6.35 11.75
C ALA A 227 -12.16 6.73 13.09
N MET A 228 -12.64 7.80 13.74
CA MET A 228 -12.22 8.17 15.09
C MET A 228 -12.74 7.20 16.14
N ALA A 229 -13.94 6.64 15.97
CA ALA A 229 -14.45 5.57 16.82
C ALA A 229 -13.58 4.30 16.71
N PHE A 230 -13.18 3.93 15.48
CA PHE A 230 -12.24 2.83 15.26
C PHE A 230 -10.88 3.11 15.92
N LYS A 231 -10.33 4.32 15.74
CA LYS A 231 -9.09 4.74 16.39
C LYS A 231 -9.18 4.60 17.91
N LYS A 232 -10.29 5.03 18.52
CA LYS A 232 -10.50 4.89 19.96
C LYS A 232 -10.44 3.41 20.41
N LEU A 233 -10.99 2.48 19.63
CA LEU A 233 -10.86 1.04 19.92
C LEU A 233 -9.39 0.57 19.86
N LEU A 234 -8.61 1.07 18.90
CA LEU A 234 -7.18 0.78 18.81
C LEU A 234 -6.40 1.33 20.00
N ASP A 235 -6.60 2.60 20.32
CA ASP A 235 -5.90 3.30 21.41
C ASP A 235 -6.22 2.68 22.78
N GLU A 236 -7.46 2.24 22.99
CA GLU A 236 -7.90 1.56 24.22
C GLU A 236 -7.51 0.06 24.26
N GLY A 237 -6.89 -0.48 23.20
CA GLY A 237 -6.53 -1.90 23.12
C GLY A 237 -7.74 -2.84 23.10
N ARG A 238 -8.87 -2.37 22.57
CA ARG A 238 -10.16 -3.06 22.57
C ARG A 238 -10.49 -3.78 21.27
N LEU A 239 -9.61 -3.68 20.26
CA LEU A 239 -9.77 -4.44 19.03
C LEU A 239 -9.65 -5.95 19.36
N PRO A 240 -10.62 -6.78 18.94
CA PRO A 240 -10.56 -8.22 19.18
C PRO A 240 -9.31 -8.85 18.56
N GLN A 241 -8.69 -9.78 19.30
CA GLN A 241 -7.58 -10.60 18.81
C GLN A 241 -8.04 -11.43 17.60
N GLU A 242 -7.27 -11.38 16.52
CA GLU A 242 -7.51 -12.21 15.33
C GLU A 242 -6.74 -13.53 15.40
N TYR A 243 -7.26 -14.55 14.70
CA TYR A 243 -6.73 -15.91 14.71
C TYR A 243 -6.73 -16.51 13.30
N ALA A 244 -5.71 -17.30 12.98
CA ALA A 244 -5.70 -18.22 11.85
C ALA A 244 -5.88 -19.66 12.38
N GLY A 245 -7.11 -20.17 12.32
CA GLY A 245 -7.44 -21.40 13.04
C GLY A 245 -7.32 -21.19 14.56
N PRO A 246 -6.54 -22.02 15.29
CA PRO A 246 -6.31 -21.81 16.72
C PRO A 246 -5.21 -20.77 17.01
N ASP A 247 -4.43 -20.37 16.01
CA ASP A 247 -3.21 -19.58 16.20
C ASP A 247 -3.51 -18.09 16.20
N PRO A 248 -3.12 -17.34 17.26
CA PRO A 248 -3.30 -15.90 17.33
C PRO A 248 -2.41 -15.17 16.31
N LEU A 249 -2.93 -14.10 15.72
CA LEU A 249 -2.24 -13.26 14.75
C LEU A 249 -1.61 -12.02 15.41
N ASP A 250 -0.56 -11.50 14.79
CA ASP A 250 0.01 -10.22 15.20
C ASP A 250 -0.94 -9.07 14.92
N MET A 251 -1.13 -8.21 15.93
CA MET A 251 -2.03 -7.06 15.88
C MET A 251 -1.27 -5.74 15.73
N GLN A 252 0.06 -5.75 15.56
CA GLN A 252 0.88 -4.54 15.49
C GLN A 252 0.48 -3.63 14.33
N GLN A 253 0.28 -4.19 13.12
CA GLN A 253 -0.01 -3.40 11.92
C GLN A 253 -1.26 -2.51 12.05
N TYR A 254 -2.24 -2.91 12.86
CA TYR A 254 -3.42 -2.09 13.14
C TYR A 254 -3.10 -0.76 13.82
N LYS A 255 -2.02 -0.70 14.60
CA LYS A 255 -1.57 0.52 15.26
C LYS A 255 -0.86 1.46 14.30
N ASP A 256 -0.31 0.92 13.22
CA ASP A 256 0.56 1.63 12.28
C ASP A 256 -0.23 2.25 11.11
N VAL A 257 -1.52 1.93 10.91
CA VAL A 257 -2.30 2.48 9.78
C VAL A 257 -2.70 3.95 9.98
N LEU A 258 -3.07 4.38 11.18
CA LEU A 258 -3.50 5.75 11.46
C LEU A 258 -2.34 6.59 12.00
N GLY A 259 -2.09 7.75 11.41
CA GLY A 259 -1.01 8.65 11.82
C GLY A 259 0.32 8.39 11.14
N THR A 260 0.41 7.39 10.24
CA THR A 260 1.65 7.10 9.49
C THR A 260 1.71 7.86 8.17
N CYS A 261 2.90 8.37 7.85
CA CYS A 261 3.20 8.97 6.56
C CYS A 261 4.59 8.50 6.10
N ARG A 262 4.71 8.16 4.82
CA ARG A 262 5.98 7.90 4.17
C ARG A 262 6.64 9.22 3.79
N ILE A 263 7.90 9.39 4.12
CA ILE A 263 8.67 10.60 3.84
C ILE A 263 9.64 10.29 2.71
N PRO A 264 9.59 11.03 1.59
CA PRO A 264 10.44 10.75 0.45
C PRO A 264 11.88 11.15 0.75
N GLY A 265 12.81 10.24 0.48
CA GLY A 265 14.23 10.53 0.40
C GLY A 265 14.71 10.42 -1.05
N VAL A 266 15.94 10.86 -1.32
CA VAL A 266 16.49 10.78 -2.67
C VAL A 266 16.78 9.33 -3.07
N ASP A 267 17.39 8.56 -2.17
CA ASP A 267 17.79 7.17 -2.45
C ASP A 267 17.00 6.15 -1.62
N HIS A 268 16.43 6.58 -0.49
CA HIS A 268 15.75 5.74 0.49
C HIS A 268 14.67 6.56 1.21
N ASP A 269 13.44 6.04 1.27
CA ASP A 269 12.32 6.69 1.95
C ASP A 269 12.26 6.29 3.44
N THR A 270 11.58 7.08 4.27
CA THR A 270 11.41 6.73 5.70
C THR A 270 9.94 6.75 6.09
N LEU A 271 9.62 6.18 7.25
CA LEU A 271 8.29 6.28 7.85
C LEU A 271 8.31 7.24 9.04
N GLN A 272 7.29 8.08 9.13
CA GLN A 272 6.97 8.85 10.32
C GLN A 272 5.62 8.42 10.87
N PHE A 273 5.55 8.29 12.20
CA PHE A 273 4.37 7.83 12.91
C PHE A 273 3.93 8.84 13.98
N HIS A 274 2.69 9.31 13.87
CA HIS A 274 2.09 10.34 14.73
C HIS A 274 0.77 9.86 15.36
N PRO A 275 0.78 8.85 16.25
CA PRO A 275 -0.44 8.21 16.78
C PRO A 275 -1.29 9.12 17.67
N THR A 276 -0.66 10.14 18.25
CA THR A 276 -1.30 11.09 19.19
C THR A 276 -1.83 12.33 18.49
N SER A 277 -1.79 12.38 17.16
CA SER A 277 -2.29 13.51 16.39
C SER A 277 -3.77 13.76 16.65
N GLU A 278 -4.17 15.03 16.59
CA GLU A 278 -5.52 15.50 16.91
C GLU A 278 -6.24 16.09 15.69
N HIS A 279 -5.65 15.97 14.50
CA HIS A 279 -6.23 16.45 13.25
C HIS A 279 -6.17 15.42 12.15
N VAL A 280 -7.06 15.61 11.19
CA VAL A 280 -7.08 14.93 9.90
C VAL A 280 -6.75 15.95 8.80
N LEU A 281 -6.36 15.45 7.64
CA LEU A 281 -6.19 16.28 6.46
C LEU A 281 -7.44 16.17 5.58
N VAL A 282 -7.92 17.29 5.05
CA VAL A 282 -9.00 17.30 4.04
C VAL A 282 -8.45 17.85 2.75
N ALA A 283 -8.54 17.07 1.67
CA ALA A 283 -8.20 17.47 0.32
C ALA A 283 -9.47 17.82 -0.45
N HIS A 284 -9.56 19.03 -0.99
CA HIS A 284 -10.67 19.43 -1.86
C HIS A 284 -10.13 20.35 -2.97
N ARG A 285 -10.34 19.94 -4.23
CA ARG A 285 -9.94 20.71 -5.41
C ARG A 285 -8.43 21.06 -5.42
N GLY A 286 -7.62 20.11 -4.97
CA GLY A 286 -6.16 20.24 -4.88
C GLY A 286 -5.66 21.09 -3.70
N HIS A 287 -6.56 21.67 -2.90
CA HIS A 287 -6.22 22.35 -1.64
C HIS A 287 -6.20 21.37 -0.49
N PHE A 288 -5.31 21.62 0.48
CA PHE A 288 -5.23 20.84 1.71
C PHE A 288 -5.61 21.70 2.92
N PHE A 289 -6.38 21.12 3.83
CA PHE A 289 -6.80 21.76 5.07
C PHE A 289 -6.55 20.84 6.26
N THR A 290 -6.10 21.39 7.38
CA THR A 290 -6.15 20.66 8.65
C THR A 290 -7.54 20.81 9.26
N LEU A 291 -8.12 19.70 9.67
CA LEU A 291 -9.38 19.67 10.42
C LEU A 291 -9.09 19.00 11.77
N ARG A 292 -9.13 19.79 12.84
CA ARG A 292 -8.98 19.27 14.20
C ARG A 292 -10.21 18.45 14.57
N VAL A 293 -10.03 17.18 14.95
CA VAL A 293 -11.13 16.25 15.29
C VAL A 293 -11.40 16.16 16.79
N TYR A 294 -10.60 16.85 17.60
CA TYR A 294 -10.81 17.01 19.03
C TYR A 294 -11.04 18.48 19.39
N GLY A 295 -12.08 18.75 20.18
CA GLY A 295 -12.32 20.05 20.81
C GLY A 295 -11.60 20.20 22.15
N ARG A 296 -12.05 21.15 22.97
CA ARG A 296 -11.52 21.39 24.32
C ARG A 296 -11.59 20.12 25.19
N HIS A 297 -10.60 19.93 26.06
CA HIS A 297 -10.45 18.74 26.93
C HIS A 297 -10.30 17.41 26.17
N ARG A 298 -9.83 17.43 24.91
CA ARG A 298 -9.63 16.24 24.07
C ARG A 298 -10.91 15.41 23.88
N LYS A 299 -12.08 16.06 23.83
CA LYS A 299 -13.34 15.41 23.44
C LYS A 299 -13.45 15.39 21.92
N LEU A 300 -13.85 14.26 21.35
CA LEU A 300 -14.12 14.15 19.92
C LEU A 300 -15.24 15.11 19.52
N LEU A 301 -15.10 15.71 18.34
CA LEU A 301 -16.17 16.50 17.72
C LEU A 301 -17.33 15.59 17.30
N SER A 302 -18.55 16.13 17.32
CA SER A 302 -19.72 15.44 16.78
C SER A 302 -19.73 15.43 15.24
N GLU A 303 -20.51 14.54 14.64
CA GLU A 303 -20.71 14.50 13.18
C GLU A 303 -21.18 15.86 12.65
N ALA A 304 -22.13 16.50 13.35
CA ALA A 304 -22.62 17.83 12.98
C ALA A 304 -21.52 18.90 12.98
N GLN A 305 -20.64 18.91 13.99
CA GLN A 305 -19.51 19.85 14.05
C GLN A 305 -18.50 19.58 12.93
N ILE A 306 -18.19 18.31 12.64
CA ILE A 306 -17.31 17.95 11.52
C ILE A 306 -17.94 18.39 10.19
N TYR A 307 -19.24 18.16 10.00
CA TYR A 307 -19.97 18.60 8.81
C TYR A 307 -19.92 20.11 8.59
N GLU A 308 -20.10 20.93 9.64
CA GLU A 308 -19.99 22.38 9.55
C GLU A 308 -18.59 22.82 9.10
N GLN A 309 -17.54 22.16 9.59
CA GLN A 309 -16.15 22.42 9.21
C GLN A 309 -15.87 22.01 7.75
N LEU A 310 -16.42 20.89 7.30
CA LEU A 310 -16.34 20.47 5.90
C LEU A 310 -17.06 21.44 4.96
N CYS A 311 -18.20 22.03 5.38
CA CYS A 311 -18.87 23.09 4.64
C CYS A 311 -17.98 24.34 4.50
N GLN A 312 -17.28 24.74 5.56
CA GLN A 312 -16.33 25.87 5.50
C GLN A 312 -15.18 25.58 4.54
N ILE A 313 -14.63 24.36 4.57
CA ILE A 313 -13.58 23.92 3.64
C ILE A 313 -14.07 24.02 2.20
N ALA A 314 -15.23 23.44 1.89
CA ALA A 314 -15.82 23.47 0.55
C ALA A 314 -16.05 24.91 0.08
N ALA A 315 -16.54 25.81 0.94
CA ALA A 315 -16.72 27.23 0.63
C ALA A 315 -15.38 27.96 0.37
N ALA A 316 -14.31 27.61 1.08
CA ALA A 316 -13.00 28.26 0.96
C ALA A 316 -12.15 27.79 -0.23
N SER A 317 -12.58 26.74 -0.94
CA SER A 317 -11.80 26.06 -1.99
C SER A 317 -12.59 25.86 -3.29
N GLN A 318 -13.39 26.85 -3.68
CA GLN A 318 -14.20 26.81 -4.91
C GLN A 318 -13.38 26.87 -6.21
N ILE A 319 -12.16 27.42 -6.15
CA ILE A 319 -11.22 27.53 -7.27
C ILE A 319 -10.11 26.51 -7.06
N ASP A 320 -9.72 25.80 -8.11
CA ASP A 320 -8.69 24.76 -8.04
C ASP A 320 -7.33 25.32 -7.62
N ALA A 321 -6.59 24.54 -6.82
CA ALA A 321 -5.22 24.82 -6.45
C ALA A 321 -4.26 24.48 -7.60
N PRO A 322 -2.98 24.92 -7.54
CA PRO A 322 -1.92 24.37 -8.37
C PRO A 322 -1.75 22.83 -8.25
N GLY A 323 -2.26 22.23 -7.17
CA GLY A 323 -2.33 20.78 -7.04
C GLY A 323 -1.03 20.12 -6.61
N VAL A 324 -0.38 20.63 -5.54
CA VAL A 324 0.91 20.13 -5.02
C VAL A 324 0.91 18.63 -4.73
N GLY A 325 -0.25 18.06 -4.40
CA GLY A 325 -0.41 16.62 -4.19
C GLY A 325 0.06 15.74 -5.36
N ILE A 326 0.00 16.26 -6.59
CA ILE A 326 0.45 15.53 -7.79
C ILE A 326 1.93 15.16 -7.72
N LEU A 327 2.77 15.92 -7.00
CA LEU A 327 4.19 15.57 -6.85
C LEU A 327 4.41 14.24 -6.14
N THR A 328 3.42 13.77 -5.36
CA THR A 328 3.49 12.47 -4.68
C THR A 328 3.24 11.28 -5.61
N THR A 329 2.82 11.52 -6.86
CA THR A 329 2.67 10.48 -7.90
C THR A 329 3.96 10.15 -8.63
N GLU A 330 5.02 10.90 -8.38
CA GLU A 330 6.28 10.80 -9.11
C GLU A 330 7.12 9.59 -8.74
N ASN A 331 8.12 9.32 -9.59
CA ASN A 331 9.22 8.43 -9.23
C ASN A 331 9.83 8.90 -7.90
N ARG A 332 10.14 7.97 -6.98
CA ARG A 332 10.54 8.34 -5.62
C ARG A 332 11.81 9.18 -5.57
N ASN A 333 12.75 8.99 -6.50
CA ASN A 333 13.95 9.83 -6.61
C ASN A 333 13.62 11.26 -7.06
N VAL A 334 12.67 11.41 -7.98
CA VAL A 334 12.20 12.70 -8.50
C VAL A 334 11.43 13.42 -7.40
N TRP A 335 10.47 12.74 -6.78
CA TRP A 335 9.71 13.26 -5.65
C TRP A 335 10.62 13.65 -4.49
N GLY A 336 11.59 12.81 -4.10
CA GLY A 336 12.56 13.15 -3.04
C GLY A 336 13.38 14.42 -3.31
N LYS A 337 13.68 14.73 -4.58
CA LYS A 337 14.33 16.00 -4.96
C LYS A 337 13.35 17.18 -4.87
N ALA A 338 12.13 17.04 -5.39
CA ALA A 338 11.11 18.07 -5.32
C ALA A 338 10.69 18.37 -3.87
N TYR A 339 10.53 17.34 -3.04
CA TYR A 339 10.27 17.44 -1.60
C TYR A 339 11.37 18.24 -0.87
N LYS A 340 12.65 17.97 -1.16
CA LYS A 340 13.77 18.76 -0.60
C LYS A 340 13.69 20.24 -1.00
N LYS A 341 13.21 20.56 -2.21
CA LYS A 341 12.99 21.94 -2.65
C LYS A 341 11.83 22.59 -1.88
N LEU A 342 10.69 21.90 -1.78
CA LEU A 342 9.54 22.36 -0.98
C LEU A 342 9.97 22.69 0.46
N CYS A 343 10.77 21.83 1.07
CA CYS A 343 11.28 22.02 2.43
C CYS A 343 12.19 23.24 2.64
N LYS A 344 12.63 23.95 1.59
CA LYS A 344 13.46 25.15 1.76
C LYS A 344 12.65 26.33 2.30
N ASP A 345 11.41 26.47 1.83
CA ASP A 345 10.49 27.52 2.27
C ASP A 345 9.90 27.17 3.65
N LYS A 346 9.75 28.18 4.51
CA LYS A 346 9.27 27.98 5.89
C LYS A 346 7.78 27.61 5.94
N GLU A 347 6.97 28.24 5.09
CA GLU A 347 5.53 27.98 5.04
C GLU A 347 5.24 26.60 4.48
N ASN A 348 5.95 26.21 3.42
CA ASN A 348 5.88 24.85 2.87
C ASN A 348 6.23 23.79 3.91
N ARG A 349 7.26 24.01 4.75
CA ARG A 349 7.60 23.08 5.83
C ARG A 349 6.47 22.93 6.84
N HIS A 350 5.86 24.04 7.27
CA HIS A 350 4.71 24.02 8.17
C HIS A 350 3.56 23.19 7.58
N SER A 351 3.23 23.43 6.30
CA SER A 351 2.22 22.65 5.58
C SER A 351 2.58 21.15 5.47
N LEU A 352 3.83 20.82 5.16
CA LEU A 352 4.30 19.44 5.09
C LEU A 352 4.23 18.73 6.46
N GLU A 353 4.67 19.40 7.54
CA GLU A 353 4.59 18.88 8.91
C GLU A 353 3.14 18.59 9.32
N ALA A 354 2.21 19.48 8.96
CA ALA A 354 0.79 19.29 9.19
C ALA A 354 0.23 18.07 8.41
N ILE A 355 0.67 17.86 7.17
CA ILE A 355 0.29 16.69 6.37
C ILE A 355 0.84 15.39 6.96
N HIS A 356 2.14 15.36 7.28
CA HIS A 356 2.78 14.16 7.82
C HIS A 356 2.16 13.72 9.13
N SER A 357 1.88 14.69 10.01
CA SER A 357 1.32 14.43 11.34
C SER A 357 -0.18 14.14 11.35
N ALA A 358 -0.94 14.38 10.27
CA ALA A 358 -2.38 14.09 10.24
C ALA A 358 -2.68 12.61 10.53
N LEU A 359 -3.85 12.26 11.06
CA LEU A 359 -4.21 10.85 11.29
C LEU A 359 -4.46 10.10 9.97
N PHE A 360 -5.15 10.74 9.02
CA PHE A 360 -5.47 10.24 7.69
C PHE A 360 -5.89 11.41 6.81
N VAL A 361 -6.07 11.16 5.51
CA VAL A 361 -6.64 12.14 4.56
C VAL A 361 -8.08 11.79 4.22
N VAL A 362 -8.94 12.81 4.06
CA VAL A 362 -10.25 12.70 3.42
C VAL A 362 -10.23 13.51 2.13
N CYS A 363 -10.38 12.84 1.00
CA CYS A 363 -10.37 13.43 -0.33
C CYS A 363 -11.82 13.64 -0.77
N LEU A 364 -12.26 14.90 -0.74
CA LEU A 364 -13.55 15.32 -1.29
C LEU A 364 -13.39 15.48 -2.79
N ASP A 365 -13.74 14.43 -3.53
CA ASP A 365 -13.48 14.35 -4.95
C ASP A 365 -14.60 14.99 -5.78
N GLY A 366 -14.19 15.58 -6.89
CA GLY A 366 -15.08 16.07 -7.94
C GLY A 366 -15.52 14.94 -8.88
N PRO A 367 -16.05 15.29 -10.07
CA PRO A 367 -16.46 14.33 -11.07
C PRO A 367 -15.34 13.38 -11.48
N SER A 368 -15.70 12.13 -11.76
CA SER A 368 -14.76 11.13 -12.25
C SER A 368 -14.35 11.39 -13.70
N ALA A 369 -13.22 10.82 -14.12
CA ALA A 369 -12.84 10.84 -15.53
C ALA A 369 -13.91 10.13 -16.38
N PRO A 370 -14.28 10.69 -17.55
CA PRO A 370 -15.28 10.12 -18.46
C PRO A 370 -14.66 8.94 -19.21
N LEU A 371 -14.58 7.80 -18.54
CA LEU A 371 -14.03 6.56 -19.07
C LEU A 371 -15.14 5.66 -19.61
N ASP A 372 -14.89 4.99 -20.75
CA ASP A 372 -15.80 3.98 -21.31
C ASP A 372 -15.66 2.64 -20.56
N VAL A 373 -16.04 2.64 -19.27
CA VAL A 373 -16.01 1.49 -18.38
C VAL A 373 -17.21 1.50 -17.45
N ASN A 374 -17.48 0.36 -16.80
CA ASN A 374 -18.53 0.32 -15.79
C ASN A 374 -18.15 1.15 -14.54
N ARG A 375 -19.16 1.53 -13.75
CA ARG A 375 -18.99 2.39 -12.57
C ARG A 375 -18.04 1.81 -11.52
N GLN A 376 -18.01 0.49 -11.34
CA GLN A 376 -17.11 -0.16 -10.37
C GLN A 376 -15.64 0.00 -10.79
N THR A 377 -15.34 -0.20 -12.07
CA THR A 377 -14.01 0.01 -12.64
C THR A 377 -13.62 1.49 -12.54
N ALA A 378 -14.53 2.42 -12.87
CA ALA A 378 -14.27 3.85 -12.72
C ALA A 378 -13.96 4.24 -11.27
N ALA A 379 -14.74 3.75 -10.30
CA ALA A 379 -14.50 3.96 -8.88
C ALA A 379 -13.16 3.34 -8.42
N ALA A 380 -12.79 2.17 -8.94
CA ALA A 380 -11.51 1.53 -8.63
C ALA A 380 -10.33 2.38 -9.14
N LEU A 381 -10.38 2.85 -10.38
CA LEU A 381 -9.35 3.73 -10.96
C LEU A 381 -9.25 5.05 -10.19
N GLN A 382 -10.39 5.65 -9.82
CA GLN A 382 -10.44 6.85 -8.98
C GLN A 382 -9.80 6.64 -7.60
N CYS A 383 -10.01 5.46 -6.98
CA CYS A 383 -9.35 5.13 -5.71
C CYS A 383 -7.85 4.93 -5.91
N VAL A 384 -7.44 4.13 -6.91
CA VAL A 384 -6.03 3.77 -7.11
C VAL A 384 -5.16 4.99 -7.44
N HIS A 385 -5.59 5.83 -8.37
CA HIS A 385 -4.74 6.92 -8.89
C HIS A 385 -5.44 8.26 -9.06
N GLY A 386 -6.75 8.38 -8.81
CA GLY A 386 -7.48 9.65 -8.91
C GLY A 386 -8.01 10.00 -10.30
N GLY A 387 -7.85 9.12 -11.29
CA GLY A 387 -8.44 9.26 -12.61
C GLY A 387 -7.69 10.15 -13.62
N GLY A 388 -6.51 10.67 -13.28
CA GLY A 388 -5.68 11.52 -14.15
C GLY A 388 -5.44 12.92 -13.59
N ALA A 389 -4.46 13.63 -14.14
CA ALA A 389 -3.96 14.92 -13.66
C ALA A 389 -5.01 16.05 -13.75
N ASP A 390 -5.92 15.96 -14.71
CA ASP A 390 -7.03 16.90 -14.91
C ASP A 390 -8.26 16.57 -14.05
N TYR A 391 -8.21 15.49 -13.26
CA TYR A 391 -9.30 15.04 -12.40
C TYR A 391 -8.88 15.10 -10.92
N ASN A 392 -8.88 13.97 -10.21
CA ASN A 392 -8.73 13.95 -8.76
C ASN A 392 -7.32 13.53 -8.30
N SER A 393 -6.37 13.30 -9.20
CA SER A 393 -5.04 12.79 -8.83
C SER A 393 -4.22 13.79 -8.02
N ALA A 394 -4.39 15.10 -8.28
CA ALA A 394 -3.78 16.15 -7.48
C ALA A 394 -4.50 16.38 -6.13
N ASN A 395 -5.70 15.80 -5.95
CA ASN A 395 -6.50 15.86 -4.73
C ASN A 395 -6.14 14.71 -3.75
N ARG A 396 -4.85 14.40 -3.66
CA ARG A 396 -4.28 13.26 -2.93
C ARG A 396 -2.95 13.64 -2.30
N TRP A 397 -2.57 12.87 -1.28
CA TRP A 397 -1.21 12.83 -0.77
C TRP A 397 -0.78 11.37 -0.64
N PHE A 398 -0.22 10.80 -1.71
CA PHE A 398 0.01 9.34 -1.83
C PHE A 398 1.01 8.75 -0.86
N ASP A 399 1.78 9.60 -0.20
CA ASP A 399 2.66 9.24 0.91
C ASP A 399 1.90 8.96 2.22
N LYS A 400 0.65 9.42 2.35
CA LYS A 400 -0.13 9.20 3.56
C LYS A 400 -0.67 7.78 3.60
N CYS A 401 -0.49 7.11 4.75
CA CYS A 401 -0.90 5.71 4.89
C CYS A 401 -2.37 5.49 4.56
N ILE A 402 -3.29 6.26 5.14
CA ILE A 402 -4.74 6.13 4.84
C ILE A 402 -5.27 7.41 4.20
N GLN A 403 -5.91 7.25 3.04
CA GLN A 403 -6.64 8.29 2.35
C GLN A 403 -8.04 7.78 1.99
N PHE A 404 -9.07 8.33 2.63
CA PHE A 404 -10.47 8.08 2.28
C PHE A 404 -10.85 8.90 1.05
N VAL A 405 -11.47 8.27 0.06
CA VAL A 405 -11.98 8.93 -1.14
C VAL A 405 -13.49 9.02 -1.04
N VAL A 406 -14.04 10.23 -1.18
CA VAL A 406 -15.48 10.52 -1.15
C VAL A 406 -15.83 11.38 -2.37
N GLY A 407 -16.18 10.74 -3.48
CA GLY A 407 -16.48 11.42 -4.76
C GLY A 407 -17.89 11.97 -4.85
N CYS A 408 -18.06 13.09 -5.56
CA CYS A 408 -19.37 13.75 -5.70
C CYS A 408 -20.42 12.88 -6.40
N GLU A 409 -20.01 11.83 -7.12
CA GLU A 409 -20.89 10.86 -7.79
C GLU A 409 -21.17 9.59 -6.95
N GLY A 410 -20.80 9.58 -5.66
CA GLY A 410 -21.02 8.44 -4.77
C GLY A 410 -19.98 7.33 -4.88
N ASN A 411 -18.86 7.58 -5.58
CA ASN A 411 -17.71 6.68 -5.59
C ASN A 411 -16.93 6.88 -4.28
N VAL A 412 -16.92 5.84 -3.44
CA VAL A 412 -16.27 5.89 -2.12
C VAL A 412 -15.26 4.77 -2.02
N GLY A 413 -14.13 5.04 -1.38
CA GLY A 413 -13.10 4.03 -1.17
C GLY A 413 -11.94 4.51 -0.33
N ILE A 414 -10.84 3.76 -0.42
CA ILE A 414 -9.57 4.06 0.23
C ILE A 414 -8.46 3.89 -0.80
N THR A 415 -7.43 4.71 -0.70
CA THR A 415 -6.10 4.38 -1.20
C THR A 415 -5.14 4.42 -0.02
N TYR A 416 -4.22 3.45 0.03
CA TYR A 416 -3.31 3.34 1.15
C TYR A 416 -1.86 3.09 0.74
N GLU A 417 -0.93 3.74 1.44
CA GLU A 417 0.49 3.48 1.30
C GLU A 417 0.83 2.16 1.98
N HIS A 418 1.49 1.26 1.25
CA HIS A 418 1.55 -0.16 1.61
C HIS A 418 2.62 -0.49 2.66
N SER A 419 3.64 0.36 2.83
CA SER A 419 4.77 0.04 3.70
C SER A 419 4.45 -0.16 5.20
N PRO A 420 3.44 0.52 5.81
CA PRO A 420 3.14 0.35 7.23
C PRO A 420 2.29 -0.89 7.54
N ALA A 421 1.45 -1.33 6.59
CA ALA A 421 0.49 -2.39 6.82
C ALA A 421 0.09 -3.14 5.55
N GLU A 422 -0.27 -4.41 5.74
CA GLU A 422 -0.86 -5.25 4.70
C GLU A 422 -2.37 -4.97 4.54
N GLY A 423 -2.98 -5.59 3.53
CA GLY A 423 -4.39 -5.36 3.22
C GLY A 423 -5.39 -5.80 4.29
N VAL A 424 -5.02 -6.74 5.19
CA VAL A 424 -5.95 -7.27 6.21
C VAL A 424 -6.35 -6.18 7.22
N PRO A 425 -5.42 -5.49 7.91
CA PRO A 425 -5.76 -4.37 8.79
C PRO A 425 -6.65 -3.31 8.13
N VAL A 426 -6.35 -2.95 6.88
CA VAL A 426 -7.12 -1.94 6.12
C VAL A 426 -8.52 -2.45 5.81
N ALA A 427 -8.67 -3.70 5.36
CA ALA A 427 -9.97 -4.31 5.08
C ALA A 427 -10.84 -4.42 6.34
N ARG A 428 -10.24 -4.76 7.49
CA ARG A 428 -10.95 -4.84 8.77
C ARG A 428 -11.40 -3.48 9.28
N MET A 429 -10.60 -2.43 9.08
CA MET A 429 -11.03 -1.06 9.29
C MET A 429 -12.19 -0.70 8.35
N MET A 430 -12.11 -1.03 7.06
CA MET A 430 -13.21 -0.78 6.11
C MET A 430 -14.51 -1.48 6.51
N ASP A 431 -14.45 -2.75 6.90
CA ASP A 431 -15.61 -3.49 7.40
C ASP A 431 -16.25 -2.78 8.58
N TYR A 432 -15.44 -2.31 9.53
CA TYR A 432 -15.91 -1.53 10.67
C TYR A 432 -16.61 -0.26 10.20
N LEU A 433 -16.01 0.52 9.30
CA LEU A 433 -16.59 1.78 8.82
C LEU A 433 -17.89 1.61 8.01
N VAL A 434 -18.03 0.49 7.29
CA VAL A 434 -19.24 0.21 6.51
C VAL A 434 -20.38 -0.26 7.41
N GLN A 435 -20.08 -1.05 8.45
CA GLN A 435 -21.08 -1.67 9.32
C GLN A 435 -21.45 -0.78 10.51
N HIS A 436 -20.48 -0.04 11.04
CA HIS A 436 -20.70 0.87 12.15
C HIS A 436 -21.48 2.09 11.66
N ARG A 437 -22.43 2.51 12.48
CA ARG A 437 -23.02 3.83 12.38
C ARG A 437 -22.86 4.42 13.76
N THR A 438 -21.98 5.41 13.89
CA THR A 438 -21.91 6.15 15.15
C THR A 438 -23.30 6.73 15.41
N ASP A 439 -23.97 6.30 16.49
CA ASP A 439 -25.21 6.91 16.95
C ASP A 439 -24.80 8.11 17.80
N ASP A 440 -24.75 9.28 17.18
CA ASP A 440 -24.31 10.54 17.77
C ASP A 440 -25.43 11.15 18.62
N GLY A 441 -25.87 10.39 19.64
CA GLY A 441 -26.97 10.66 20.57
C GLY A 441 -27.14 12.13 20.97
N GLY A 442 -27.82 12.89 20.10
CA GLY A 442 -28.18 14.28 20.29
C GLY A 442 -27.02 15.27 20.13
N ARG A 443 -27.36 16.46 19.61
CA ARG A 443 -26.52 17.67 19.57
C ARG A 443 -25.71 17.82 20.87
N LEU A 444 -24.44 17.44 20.85
CA LEU A 444 -23.50 17.92 21.86
C LEU A 444 -23.40 19.44 21.68
N PRO A 445 -23.40 20.23 22.79
CA PRO A 445 -23.27 21.68 22.68
C PRO A 445 -21.98 22.02 21.93
N ALA A 446 -22.02 23.12 21.16
CA ALA A 446 -20.87 23.62 20.39
C ALA A 446 -19.66 23.80 21.32
N LEU A 447 -18.82 22.78 21.39
CA LEU A 447 -17.49 22.87 22.01
C LEU A 447 -16.66 23.80 21.13
N ASP A 448 -15.82 24.65 21.72
CA ASP A 448 -14.84 25.53 21.05
C ASP A 448 -14.19 24.83 19.82
N VAL A 449 -14.76 25.00 18.63
CA VAL A 449 -14.28 24.38 17.39
C VAL A 449 -13.22 25.29 16.80
N THR A 450 -12.01 24.77 16.60
CA THR A 450 -10.97 25.52 15.87
C THR A 450 -11.32 25.48 14.38
N PRO A 451 -11.45 26.62 13.68
CA PRO A 451 -11.71 26.64 12.25
C PRO A 451 -10.64 25.87 11.46
N PRO A 452 -10.97 25.26 10.31
CA PRO A 452 -10.00 24.55 9.50
C PRO A 452 -8.92 25.49 8.96
N GLU A 453 -7.65 25.08 9.04
CA GLU A 453 -6.53 25.86 8.51
C GLU A 453 -6.22 25.41 7.09
N ARG A 454 -6.22 26.35 6.13
CA ARG A 454 -5.76 26.07 4.77
C ARG A 454 -4.24 26.04 4.75
N LEU A 455 -3.68 24.91 4.30
CA LEU A 455 -2.25 24.75 4.14
C LEU A 455 -1.79 25.45 2.85
N GLN A 456 -0.84 26.37 3.00
CA GLN A 456 -0.32 27.16 1.88
C GLN A 456 0.97 26.56 1.34
N PHE A 457 1.14 26.65 0.02
CA PHE A 457 2.37 26.25 -0.65
C PHE A 457 2.89 27.40 -1.51
N ASN A 458 4.06 27.92 -1.14
CA ASN A 458 4.83 28.87 -1.91
C ASN A 458 5.61 28.10 -2.98
N LEU A 459 5.25 28.31 -4.24
CA LEU A 459 5.83 27.62 -5.39
C LEU A 459 6.63 28.62 -6.21
N ASP A 460 7.91 28.31 -6.44
CA ASP A 460 8.72 29.03 -7.40
C ASP A 460 8.55 28.45 -8.82
N ASP A 461 9.15 29.11 -9.81
CA ASP A 461 9.06 28.68 -11.21
C ASP A 461 9.59 27.25 -11.42
N GLU A 462 10.54 26.80 -10.59
CA GLU A 462 11.09 25.45 -10.69
C GLU A 462 10.08 24.41 -10.20
N LEU A 463 9.46 24.63 -9.04
CA LEU A 463 8.40 23.79 -8.50
C LEU A 463 7.17 23.75 -9.41
N HIS A 464 6.82 24.87 -10.05
CA HIS A 464 5.78 24.88 -11.07
C HIS A 464 6.11 23.97 -12.26
N ARG A 465 7.37 23.95 -12.71
CA ARG A 465 7.80 23.01 -13.76
C ARG A 465 7.77 21.55 -13.29
N GLU A 466 8.14 21.27 -12.05
CA GLU A 466 8.03 19.91 -11.49
C GLU A 466 6.55 19.46 -11.39
N LEU A 467 5.63 20.38 -11.07
CA LEU A 467 4.19 20.08 -11.10
C LEU A 467 3.73 19.71 -12.50
N THR A 468 4.11 20.48 -13.53
CA THR A 468 3.77 20.17 -14.92
C THR A 468 4.33 18.81 -15.33
N ARG A 469 5.58 18.51 -14.98
CA ARG A 469 6.19 17.19 -15.27
C ARG A 469 5.44 16.05 -14.58
N ALA A 470 5.12 16.18 -13.29
CA ALA A 470 4.38 15.16 -12.55
C ALA A 470 2.99 14.88 -13.14
N ARG A 471 2.36 15.91 -13.72
CA ARG A 471 1.10 15.73 -14.46
C ARG A 471 1.30 14.92 -15.73
N GLU A 472 2.36 15.20 -16.51
CA GLU A 472 2.68 14.47 -17.73
C GLU A 472 3.08 13.01 -17.45
N ASP A 473 3.93 12.79 -16.44
CA ASP A 473 4.44 11.47 -16.06
C ASP A 473 3.34 10.54 -15.52
N LEU A 474 2.27 11.10 -14.91
CA LEU A 474 1.12 10.32 -14.46
C LEU A 474 0.27 9.79 -15.62
N GLU A 475 0.24 10.49 -16.76
CA GLU A 475 -0.57 10.13 -17.93
C GLU A 475 0.14 9.12 -18.86
N MET A 476 1.44 8.89 -18.66
CA MET A 476 2.27 7.92 -19.42
C MET A 476 2.23 6.52 -18.82
#